data_AF-A0A950SW06-F1
#
_entry.id   AF-A0A950SW06-F1
#
_cell.length_a   1.000
_cell.length_b   1.000
_cell.length_c   1.000
_cell.angle_alpha   90.00
_cell.angle_beta   90.00
_cell.angle_gamma   90.00
#
_symmetry.space_group_name_H-M   'P 1'
#
loop_
_entity.id
_entity.type
_entity.pdbx_description
1 polymer ?
#
loop_
_entity_poly.entity_id
_entity_poly.type
_entity_poly.pdbx_seq_one_letter_code
_entity_poly.pdbx_strand_id
1 'polypeptide(L)'
;MPSQSSISKPAEGHDPGASFAPDDLEELARWIPRKEMSLLVELCERAQRDPDLARPALLLCSAYAKRVARMLDQDPCPTVTRQIAQRLRHLRSKSGL
;
A
#
# COMPACT_ATOMS: atom_id res chain seq x y z
N MET A 1 -9.45 -34.61 30.68
CA MET A 1 -9.63 -34.98 29.26
C MET A 1 -10.80 -34.17 28.70
N PRO A 2 -10.84 -33.82 27.40
CA PRO A 2 -9.88 -33.04 26.63
C PRO A 2 -10.53 -31.79 25.96
N SER A 3 -9.67 -30.91 25.43
CA SER A 3 -9.79 -30.11 24.20
C SER A 3 -11.09 -29.35 23.86
N GLN A 4 -10.93 -28.04 23.62
CA GLN A 4 -11.18 -27.50 22.28
C GLN A 4 -10.48 -26.15 22.07
N SER A 5 -9.37 -26.23 21.33
CA SER A 5 -8.74 -25.13 20.61
C SER A 5 -9.73 -24.55 19.61
N SER A 6 -10.04 -23.27 19.71
CA SER A 6 -10.57 -22.52 18.56
C SER A 6 -9.48 -21.59 18.09
N ILE A 7 -8.59 -22.16 17.28
CA ILE A 7 -7.65 -21.41 16.46
C ILE A 7 -8.50 -20.61 15.46
N SER A 8 -8.73 -19.34 15.74
CA SER A 8 -9.36 -18.45 14.76
C SER A 8 -8.30 -18.11 13.73
N LYS A 9 -8.27 -18.94 12.68
CA LYS A 9 -8.00 -18.63 11.28
C LYS A 9 -7.12 -17.37 11.08
N PRO A 10 -5.81 -17.50 10.77
CA PRO A 10 -5.07 -16.35 10.26
C PRO A 10 -5.73 -15.96 8.94
N ALA A 11 -6.38 -14.79 8.93
CA ALA A 11 -6.88 -14.16 7.74
C ALA A 11 -5.71 -14.02 6.75
N GLU A 12 -5.90 -14.69 5.62
CA GLU A 12 -5.25 -14.47 4.34
C GLU A 12 -3.75 -14.19 4.36
N GLY A 13 -3.00 -15.15 3.83
CA GLY A 13 -1.72 -14.90 3.21
C GLY A 13 -1.90 -13.93 2.04
N HIS A 14 -1.90 -12.63 2.35
CA HIS A 14 -1.63 -11.59 1.38
C HIS A 14 -0.15 -11.73 1.04
N ASP A 15 0.14 -12.35 -0.10
CA ASP A 15 1.50 -12.45 -0.61
C ASP A 15 2.09 -11.01 -0.63
N PRO A 16 3.18 -10.73 0.12
CA PRO A 16 3.75 -9.39 0.18
C PRO A 16 4.39 -8.96 -1.16
N GLY A 17 4.34 -9.80 -2.20
CA GLY A 17 4.71 -9.49 -3.58
C GLY A 17 3.54 -9.09 -4.48
N ALA A 18 2.29 -9.21 -4.05
CA ALA A 18 1.14 -8.84 -4.88
C ALA A 18 0.83 -7.34 -4.75
N SER A 19 1.24 -6.59 -5.77
CA SER A 19 0.59 -5.42 -6.37
C SER A 19 -0.35 -4.59 -5.47
N PHE A 20 -0.07 -3.29 -5.34
CA PHE A 20 -1.02 -2.34 -4.75
C PHE A 20 -2.26 -2.34 -5.63
N ALA A 21 -3.43 -2.69 -5.09
CA ALA A 21 -4.65 -2.69 -5.89
C ALA A 21 -5.03 -1.24 -6.16
N PRO A 22 -5.54 -0.90 -7.36
CA PRO A 22 -6.11 0.41 -7.61
C PRO A 22 -7.16 0.81 -6.57
N ASP A 23 -7.89 -0.17 -6.03
CA ASP A 23 -8.88 0.00 -4.96
C ASP A 23 -8.27 0.54 -3.66
N ASP A 24 -7.04 0.13 -3.31
CA ASP A 24 -6.32 0.65 -2.13
C ASP A 24 -5.98 2.15 -2.27
N LEU A 25 -5.90 2.64 -3.51
CA LEU A 25 -5.63 4.05 -3.80
C LEU A 25 -6.91 4.87 -3.82
N GLU A 26 -8.08 4.27 -4.06
CA GLU A 26 -9.35 4.99 -4.20
C GLU A 26 -9.66 5.84 -2.96
N GLU A 27 -9.29 5.36 -1.77
CA GLU A 27 -9.40 6.15 -0.54
C GLU A 27 -8.61 7.47 -0.65
N LEU A 28 -7.36 7.43 -1.15
CA LEU A 28 -6.53 8.61 -1.36
C LEU A 28 -7.09 9.54 -2.45
N ALA A 29 -7.90 9.03 -3.39
CA ALA A 29 -8.48 9.81 -4.50
C ALA A 29 -9.29 11.02 -4.02
N ARG A 30 -9.89 10.90 -2.84
CA ARG A 30 -10.76 11.94 -2.27
C ARG A 30 -10.04 13.25 -2.00
N TRP A 31 -8.74 13.19 -1.74
CA TRP A 31 -7.93 14.35 -1.32
C TRP A 31 -6.82 14.71 -2.31
N ILE A 32 -6.61 13.88 -3.32
CA ILE A 32 -5.59 14.09 -4.35
C ILE A 32 -6.27 14.63 -5.62
N PRO A 33 -5.72 15.65 -6.28
CA PRO A 33 -6.23 16.12 -7.56
C PRO A 33 -6.36 14.97 -8.57
N ARG A 34 -7.47 14.92 -9.32
CA ARG A 34 -7.76 13.83 -10.27
C ARG A 34 -6.60 13.51 -11.21
N LYS A 35 -5.87 14.53 -11.68
CA LYS A 35 -4.70 14.36 -12.56
C LYS A 35 -3.54 13.63 -11.87
N GLU A 36 -3.24 13.99 -10.62
CA GLU A 36 -2.20 13.35 -9.80
C GLU A 36 -2.60 11.91 -9.47
N MET A 37 -3.90 11.68 -9.23
CA MET A 37 -4.45 10.37 -8.98
C MET A 37 -4.39 9.43 -10.19
N SER A 38 -4.71 9.93 -11.39
CA SER A 38 -4.58 9.14 -12.62
C SER A 38 -3.14 8.68 -12.86
N LEU A 39 -2.15 9.54 -12.56
CA LEU A 39 -0.74 9.18 -12.66
C LEU A 39 -0.32 8.11 -11.64
N LEU A 40 -0.84 8.19 -10.41
CA LEU A 40 -0.63 7.17 -9.37
C LEU A 40 -1.18 5.81 -9.80
N VAL A 41 -2.42 5.79 -10.30
CA VAL A 41 -3.06 4.55 -10.77
C VAL A 41 -2.27 3.96 -11.94
N GLU A 42 -1.94 4.77 -12.95
CA GLU A 42 -1.15 4.29 -14.11
C GLU A 42 0.21 3.75 -13.68
N LEU A 43 0.90 4.43 -12.75
CA LEU A 43 2.18 3.97 -12.23
C LEU A 43 2.04 2.66 -11.45
N CYS A 44 0.99 2.51 -10.64
CA CYS A 44 0.70 1.28 -9.91
C CYS A 44 0.36 0.14 -10.86
N GLU A 45 -0.45 0.36 -11.90
CA GLU A 45 -0.73 -0.63 -12.95
C GLU A 45 0.54 -1.05 -13.68
N ARG A 46 1.42 -0.10 -14.03
CA ARG A 46 2.71 -0.40 -14.66
C ARG A 46 3.61 -1.19 -13.72
N ALA A 47 3.61 -0.87 -12.42
CA ALA A 47 4.33 -1.62 -11.41
C ALA A 47 3.86 -3.07 -11.23
N GLN A 48 2.64 -3.42 -11.66
CA GLN A 48 2.19 -4.82 -11.68
C GLN A 48 2.88 -5.62 -12.80
N ARG A 49 3.24 -4.95 -13.90
CA ARG A 49 3.89 -5.56 -15.08
C ARG A 49 5.41 -5.44 -15.02
N ASP A 50 5.91 -4.40 -14.36
CA ASP A 50 7.32 -4.07 -14.22
C ASP A 50 7.69 -3.94 -12.73
N PRO A 51 8.33 -4.97 -12.13
CA PRO A 51 8.68 -4.97 -10.71
C PRO A 51 9.69 -3.88 -10.34
N ASP A 52 10.46 -3.33 -11.30
CA ASP A 52 11.39 -2.22 -11.03
C ASP A 52 10.64 -0.93 -10.70
N LEU A 53 9.39 -0.81 -11.19
CA LEU A 53 8.51 0.32 -10.88
C LEU A 53 7.75 0.16 -9.55
N ALA A 54 7.77 -1.01 -8.92
CA ALA A 54 7.06 -1.25 -7.66
C ALA A 54 7.56 -0.36 -6.52
N ARG A 55 8.88 -0.20 -6.40
CA ARG A 55 9.48 0.67 -5.38
C ARG A 55 9.15 2.16 -5.58
N PRO A 56 9.38 2.77 -6.76
CA PRO A 56 9.02 4.17 -6.97
C PRO A 56 7.50 4.42 -6.88
N ALA A 57 6.66 3.47 -7.31
CA ALA A 57 5.21 3.56 -7.14
C ALA A 57 4.84 3.66 -5.65
N LEU A 58 5.33 2.74 -4.81
CA LEU A 58 5.05 2.75 -3.38
C LEU A 58 5.61 3.98 -2.65
N LEU A 59 6.77 4.48 -3.07
CA LEU A 59 7.33 5.72 -2.52
C LEU A 59 6.44 6.93 -2.85
N LEU A 60 5.92 6.99 -4.08
CA LEU A 60 5.00 8.04 -4.48
C LEU A 60 3.69 7.97 -3.69
N CYS A 61 3.08 6.78 -3.57
CA CYS A 61 1.89 6.58 -2.73
C CYS A 61 2.13 7.01 -1.27
N SER A 62 3.31 6.69 -0.71
CA SER A 62 3.68 7.13 0.65
C SER A 62 3.78 8.65 0.78
N ALA A 63 4.37 9.33 -0.23
CA ALA A 63 4.49 10.77 -0.23
C ALA A 63 3.11 11.45 -0.28
N TYR A 64 2.20 10.91 -1.08
CA TYR A 64 0.82 11.39 -1.16
C TYR A 64 0.05 11.16 0.13
N ALA A 65 0.11 9.96 0.70
CA ALA A 65 -0.52 9.67 2.00
C ALA A 65 -0.01 10.64 3.08
N LYS A 66 1.29 10.92 3.13
CA LYS A 66 1.87 11.92 4.05
C LYS A 66 1.39 13.34 3.77
N ARG A 67 1.25 13.73 2.50
CA ARG A 67 0.74 15.05 2.12
C ARG A 67 -0.71 15.22 2.58
N VAL A 68 -1.55 14.22 2.31
CA VAL A 68 -2.95 14.20 2.75
C VAL A 68 -3.02 14.24 4.28
N ALA A 69 -2.20 13.45 4.97
CA ALA A 69 -2.19 13.43 6.43
C ALA A 69 -1.82 14.80 7.03
N ARG A 70 -0.85 15.52 6.43
CA ARG A 70 -0.51 16.89 6.82
C ARG A 70 -1.62 17.89 6.52
N MET A 71 -2.31 17.72 5.40
CA MET A 71 -3.41 18.61 5.01
C MET A 71 -4.61 18.50 5.96
N LEU A 72 -4.83 17.32 6.53
CA LEU A 72 -5.94 17.05 7.45
C LEU A 72 -5.54 17.08 8.93
N ASP A 73 -4.26 17.27 9.24
CA ASP A 73 -3.67 17.11 10.58
C ASP A 73 -3.93 15.73 11.23
N GLN A 74 -4.32 14.74 10.43
CA GLN A 74 -4.61 13.36 10.82
C GLN A 74 -4.39 12.43 9.63
N ASP A 75 -4.05 11.16 9.86
CA ASP A 75 -3.99 10.16 8.79
C ASP A 75 -5.41 9.63 8.49
N PRO A 76 -6.04 9.99 7.36
CA PRO A 76 -7.37 9.50 7.04
C PRO A 76 -7.37 8.05 6.56
N CYS A 77 -6.21 7.49 6.21
CA CYS A 77 -6.05 6.16 5.62
C CYS A 77 -4.95 5.36 6.34
N PRO A 78 -5.05 5.14 7.67
CA PRO A 78 -3.97 4.53 8.46
C PRO A 78 -3.65 3.10 8.00
N THR A 79 -4.65 2.37 7.52
CA THR A 79 -4.50 1.03 6.96
C THR A 79 -3.64 1.06 5.69
N VAL A 80 -3.97 1.93 4.74
CA VAL A 80 -3.22 2.11 3.48
C VAL A 80 -1.80 2.57 3.76
N THR A 81 -1.62 3.57 4.62
CA THR A 81 -0.31 4.08 5.04
C THR A 81 0.56 2.95 5.63
N ARG A 82 -0.01 2.12 6.50
CA ARG A 82 0.68 0.97 7.09
C ARG A 82 1.07 -0.08 6.05
N GLN A 83 0.18 -0.40 5.11
CA GLN A 83 0.46 -1.34 4.02
C GLN A 83 1.61 -0.85 3.14
N ILE A 84 1.59 0.42 2.71
CA ILE A 84 2.68 1.03 1.93
C ILE A 84 4.01 0.90 2.69
N ALA A 85 4.02 1.24 3.98
CA ALA A 85 5.21 1.17 4.81
C ALA A 85 5.72 -0.26 5.02
N GLN A 86 4.83 -1.26 5.11
CA GLN A 86 5.22 -2.67 5.19
C GLN A 86 5.83 -3.16 3.87
N ARG A 87 5.22 -2.83 2.73
CA ARG A 87 5.71 -3.22 1.41
C ARG A 87 7.06 -2.58 1.08
N LEU A 88 7.24 -1.29 1.40
CA LEU A 88 8.54 -0.63 1.26
C LEU A 88 9.64 -1.29 2.11
N ARG A 89 9.30 -1.74 3.33
CA ARG A 89 10.23 -2.51 4.17
C ARG A 89 10.58 -3.86 3.53
N HIS A 90 9.58 -4.58 3.02
CA HIS A 90 9.79 -5.87 2.36
C HIS A 90 10.67 -5.74 1.09
N LEU A 91 10.42 -4.73 0.25
CA LEU A 91 11.25 -4.45 -0.91
C LEU A 91 12.69 -4.11 -0.52
N ARG A 92 12.88 -3.31 0.53
CA ARG A 92 14.22 -3.02 1.06
C ARG A 92 14.95 -4.29 1.51
N SER A 93 14.26 -5.17 2.25
CA SER A 93 14.82 -6.45 2.70
C SER A 93 15.16 -7.40 1.54
N LYS A 94 14.35 -7.44 0.47
CA LYS A 94 14.63 -8.26 -0.74
C LYS A 94 15.79 -7.70 -1.57
N SER A 95 15.95 -6.37 -1.63
CA SER A 95 16.97 -5.71 -2.46
C SER A 95 18.33 -5.54 -1.76
N GLY A 96 18.50 -5.99 -0.51
CA GLY A 96 19.80 -6.01 0.18
C GLY A 96 20.42 -4.63 0.48
N LEU A 97 19.59 -3.59 0.62
CA LEU A 97 20.00 -2.23 1.01
C LEU A 97 19.60 -1.88 2.43
#